data_AF-A0A452ZWW7-F1
#
_entry.id   AF-A0A452ZWW7-F1
#
_cell.length_a   1.000
_cell.length_b   1.000
_cell.length_c   1.000
_cell.angle_alpha   90.00
_cell.angle_beta   90.00
_cell.angle_gamma   90.00
#
_symmetry.space_group_name_H-M   'P 1'
#
loop_
_entity.id
_entity.type
_entity.pdbx_description
1 polymer ?
#
loop_
_entity_poly.entity_id
_entity_poly.type
_entity_poly.pdbx_seq_one_letter_code
_entity_poly.pdbx_strand_id
1 'polypeptide(L)' 'LQEEFEARDLVGTLDCGHKYHEACIKQWLMVKNLCPICKATALPAE' A
#
# COMPACT_ATOMS: atom_id res chain seq x y z
N LEU A 1 -8.31 -19.45 -19.91
CA LEU A 1 -7.34 -19.61 -18.83
C LEU A 1 -7.33 -18.31 -18.02
N GLN A 2 -8.35 -18.13 -17.18
CA GLN A 2 -8.42 -17.03 -16.21
C GLN A 2 -7.88 -17.60 -14.90
N GLU A 3 -6.58 -17.89 -14.87
CA GLU A 3 -5.99 -18.63 -13.75
C GLU A 3 -4.75 -17.91 -13.25
N GLU A 4 -4.90 -16.64 -12.88
CA GLU A 4 -3.91 -15.91 -12.07
C GLU A 4 -4.60 -14.89 -11.14
N PHE A 5 -5.78 -15.20 -10.61
CA PHE A 5 -6.39 -14.40 -9.53
C PHE A 5 -5.93 -14.95 -8.17
N GLU A 6 -4.62 -15.13 -8.00
CA GLU A 6 -3.99 -15.57 -6.74
C GLU A 6 -3.10 -14.48 -6.13
N ALA A 7 -3.40 -13.21 -6.40
CA ALA A 7 -2.94 -12.13 -5.52
C ALA A 7 -3.81 -12.15 -4.27
N ARG A 8 -3.48 -13.06 -3.34
CA ARG A 8 -3.88 -13.04 -1.93
C ARG A 8 -4.09 -11.58 -1.52
N ASP A 9 -5.31 -11.26 -1.09
CA ASP A 9 -5.82 -9.98 -0.59
C ASP A 9 -4.98 -9.47 0.60
N LEU A 10 -3.71 -9.20 0.36
CA LEU A 10 -2.82 -8.60 1.31
C LEU A 10 -3.15 -7.12 1.27
N VAL A 11 -3.99 -6.71 2.21
CA VAL A 11 -4.35 -5.32 2.39
C VAL A 11 -3.40 -4.73 3.43
N GLY A 12 -2.33 -4.11 2.96
CA GLY A 12 -1.42 -3.33 3.80
C GLY A 12 -2.19 -2.17 4.43
N THR A 13 -2.17 -2.09 5.76
CA THR A 13 -2.74 -0.95 6.48
C THR A 13 -1.62 0.02 6.78
N LEU A 14 -1.74 1.25 6.29
CA LEU A 14 -0.82 2.34 6.65
C LEU A 14 -1.05 2.78 8.10
N ASP A 15 -0.07 3.42 8.72
CA ASP A 15 -0.17 4.01 10.07
C ASP A 15 -1.35 4.99 10.25
N CYS A 16 -1.80 5.59 9.16
CA CYS A 16 -3.00 6.43 9.15
C CYS A 16 -4.33 5.66 9.17
N GLY A 17 -4.30 4.33 9.26
CA GLY A 17 -5.48 3.47 9.28
C GLY A 17 -6.08 3.16 7.90
N HIS A 18 -5.46 3.64 6.82
CA HIS A 18 -5.94 3.42 5.45
C HIS A 18 -5.41 2.11 4.88
N LYS A 19 -6.30 1.39 4.21
CA LYS A 19 -6.10 0.05 3.69
C LYS A 19 -5.87 0.08 2.19
N TYR A 20 -4.78 -0.54 1.74
CA TYR A 20 -4.40 -0.61 0.32
C TYR A 20 -3.92 -2.00 -0.02
N HIS A 21 -4.03 -2.40 -1.29
CA HIS A 21 -3.35 -3.61 -1.73
C HIS A 21 -1.84 -3.48 -1.50
N GLU A 22 -1.24 -4.50 -0.92
CA GLU A 22 0.18 -4.53 -0.54
C GLU A 22 1.07 -4.25 -1.76
N ALA A 23 0.74 -4.81 -2.92
CA ALA A 23 1.45 -4.53 -4.17
C ALA A 23 1.34 -3.06 -4.60
N CYS A 24 0.13 -2.50 -4.57
CA CYS A 24 -0.12 -1.10 -4.97
C CYS A 24 0.57 -0.13 -4.00
N ILE A 25 0.43 -0.34 -2.69
CA ILE A 25 1.04 0.55 -1.69
C ILE A 25 2.55 0.40 -1.71
N LYS A 26 3.10 -0.80 -1.87
CA LYS A 26 4.55 -1.01 -1.99
C LYS A 26 5.14 -0.24 -3.17
N GLN A 27 4.49 -0.29 -4.34
CA GLN A 27 4.91 0.48 -5.51
C GLN A 27 4.74 1.99 -5.30
N TRP A 28 3.68 2.41 -4.62
CA TRP A 28 3.46 3.81 -4.28
C TRP A 28 4.54 4.34 -3.32
N LEU A 29 4.87 3.59 -2.26
CA LEU A 29 5.89 3.94 -1.27
C LEU A 29 7.30 4.04 -1.87
N MET A 30 7.59 3.27 -2.93
CA MET A 30 8.84 3.43 -3.69
C MET A 30 8.96 4.80 -4.38
N VAL A 31 7.85 5.45 -4.72
CA VAL A 31 7.83 6.76 -5.39
C VAL A 31 7.57 7.89 -4.39
N LYS A 32 6.56 7.72 -3.53
CA LYS A 32 6.11 8.67 -2.51
C LYS A 32 5.72 7.92 -1.24
N ASN A 33 6.45 8.19 -0.18
CA ASN A 33 6.21 7.62 1.14
C ASN A 33 5.05 8.32 1.90
N LEU A 34 3.95 8.63 1.21
CA LEU A 34 2.84 9.42 1.73
C LEU A 34 1.51 8.76 1.38
N CYS A 35 0.56 8.76 2.31
CA CYS A 35 -0.78 8.25 2.08
C CYS A 35 -1.53 9.09 1.03
N PRO A 36 -2.10 8.50 -0.03
CA PRO A 36 -2.84 9.25 -1.04
C PRO A 36 -4.17 9.84 -0.54
N ILE A 37 -4.72 9.35 0.58
CA ILE A 37 -6.00 9.85 1.12
C ILE A 37 -5.77 11.02 2.09
N CYS A 38 -4.90 10.82 3.09
CA CYS A 38 -4.70 11.81 4.16
C CYS A 38 -3.33 12.51 4.12
N LYS A 39 -2.44 12.14 3.18
CA LYS A 39 -1.06 12.65 3.09
C LYS A 39 -0.20 12.39 4.32
N ALA A 40 -0.61 11.46 5.20
CA ALA A 40 0.20 11.01 6.31
C ALA A 40 1.41 10.20 5.82
N THR A 41 2.58 10.40 6.42
CA THR A 41 3.78 9.63 6.10
C THR A 41 3.55 8.14 6.41
N ALA A 42 3.85 7.29 5.45
CA ALA A 42 3.57 5.86 5.53
C ALA A 42 4.68 5.04 6.20
N LEU A 43 5.92 5.54 6.21
CA LEU A 43 7.04 5.01 6.99
C LEU A 43 7.86 6.21 7.50
N PRO A 44 8.15 6.33 8.81
CA PRO A 44 9.14 7.29 9.27
C PRO A 44 10.50 6.90 8.68
N ALA A 45 11.14 7.82 7.94
CA ALA A 45 12.54 7.66 7.56
C ALA A 45 13.38 7.98 8.80
N GLU A 46 14.07 6.98 9.35
CA GLU A 46 15.18 7.21 10.29
C GLU A 46 16.38 7.86 9.58
#